data_AF-A0A8J4U1F7-F1
#
_entry.id   AF-A0A8J4U1F7-F1
#
_cell.length_a   1.000
_cell.length_b   1.000
_cell.length_c   1.000
_cell.angle_alpha   90.00
_cell.angle_beta   90.00
_cell.angle_gamma   90.00
#
_symmetry.space_group_name_H-M   'P 1'
#
loop_
_entity.id
_entity.type
_entity.pdbx_description
1 polymer ?
#
loop_
_entity_poly.entity_id
_entity_poly.type
_entity_poly.pdbx_seq_one_letter_code
_entity_poly.pdbx_strand_id
1 'polypeptide(L)'
;MTPLLALLLHCSLVLVSFSSPIKPASSPNSNFKSNVQDAQSLANKMLKNIPAVHKSCVRKTFTNDPVSLEYIRTTLAIPSAPKLAPISETHTLEMNLRRISDGLQLHQRLLQGVKEKMDCSGDLTPLLAEISELNTHINKMK
;
A
#
# COMPACT_ATOMS: atom_id res chain seq x y z
N MET A 1 25.01 48.58 -40.08
CA MET A 1 25.50 47.29 -39.52
C MET A 1 24.53 46.82 -38.43
N THR A 2 23.44 46.13 -38.77
CA THR A 2 22.51 45.52 -37.79
C THR A 2 21.45 44.54 -38.35
N PRO A 3 21.22 44.31 -39.68
CA PRO A 3 20.18 43.35 -40.08
C PRO A 3 20.66 41.90 -40.15
N LEU A 4 21.96 41.66 -40.38
CA LEU A 4 22.54 40.31 -40.50
C LEU A 4 22.62 39.57 -39.17
N LEU A 5 22.88 40.28 -38.07
CA LEU A 5 22.89 39.71 -36.71
C LEU A 5 21.49 39.32 -36.22
N ALA A 6 20.45 40.07 -36.60
CA ALA A 6 19.07 39.77 -36.24
C ALA A 6 18.54 38.51 -36.96
N LEU A 7 18.94 38.30 -38.21
CA LEU A 7 18.59 37.10 -38.98
C LEU A 7 19.24 35.83 -38.40
N LEU A 8 20.51 35.94 -37.99
CA LEU A 8 21.25 34.82 -37.36
C LEU A 8 20.69 34.43 -35.99
N LEU A 9 20.18 35.38 -35.20
CA LEU A 9 19.55 35.10 -33.91
C LEU A 9 18.17 34.43 -34.03
N HIS A 10 17.45 34.67 -35.13
CA HIS A 10 16.17 34.00 -35.41
C HIS A 10 16.36 32.59 -35.98
N CYS A 11 17.45 32.31 -36.69
CA CYS A 11 17.76 30.97 -37.18
C CYS A 11 18.17 29.98 -36.06
N SER A 12 18.74 30.46 -34.95
CA SER A 12 19.15 29.60 -33.84
C SER A 12 18.02 29.23 -32.88
N LEU A 13 16.91 29.98 -32.84
CA LEU A 13 15.73 29.64 -32.02
C LEU A 13 14.83 28.58 -32.67
N VAL A 14 14.82 28.46 -33.99
CA VAL A 14 14.03 27.43 -34.70
C VAL A 14 14.63 26.03 -34.53
N LEU A 15 15.94 25.93 -34.28
CA LEU A 15 16.63 24.64 -34.07
C LEU A 15 16.50 24.10 -32.64
N VAL A 16 16.01 24.89 -31.68
CA VAL A 16 15.72 24.41 -30.29
C VAL A 16 14.31 23.81 -30.19
N SER A 17 13.49 23.92 -31.24
CA SER A 17 12.11 23.40 -31.26
C SER A 17 11.99 21.90 -31.58
N PHE A 18 13.10 21.19 -31.80
CA PHE A 18 13.13 19.72 -31.85
C PHE A 18 13.36 19.10 -30.47
N SER A 19 12.69 19.63 -29.44
CA SER A 19 12.33 18.77 -28.33
C SER A 19 11.30 17.79 -28.85
N SER A 20 11.68 16.52 -28.97
CA SER A 20 10.72 15.44 -29.22
C SER A 20 9.51 15.63 -28.30
N PRO A 21 8.29 15.32 -28.75
CA PRO A 21 7.17 15.26 -27.84
C PRO A 21 7.62 14.38 -26.67
N ILE A 22 7.75 14.97 -25.47
CA ILE A 22 7.74 14.19 -24.25
C ILE A 22 6.42 13.47 -24.38
N LYS A 23 6.46 12.18 -24.73
CA LYS A 23 5.29 11.32 -24.69
C LYS A 23 4.69 11.63 -23.31
N PRO A 24 3.48 12.22 -23.22
CA PRO A 24 2.89 12.39 -21.91
C PRO A 24 2.97 11.02 -21.29
N ALA A 25 3.67 10.94 -20.14
CA ALA A 25 3.75 9.71 -19.38
C ALA A 25 2.35 9.13 -19.40
N SER A 26 2.23 7.92 -19.97
CA SER A 26 0.99 7.20 -20.20
C SER A 26 -0.01 7.62 -19.14
N SER A 27 -1.19 8.14 -19.56
CA SER A 27 -2.23 8.51 -18.61
C SER A 27 -2.29 7.42 -17.54
N PRO A 28 -2.29 7.76 -16.24
CA PRO A 28 -2.40 6.74 -15.22
C PRO A 28 -3.58 5.88 -15.62
N ASN A 29 -3.28 4.62 -15.96
CA ASN A 29 -4.20 3.64 -16.50
C ASN A 29 -5.55 3.87 -15.80
N SER A 30 -6.66 4.08 -16.52
CA SER A 30 -7.94 4.43 -15.89
C SER A 30 -8.30 3.48 -14.74
N ASN A 31 -7.78 2.26 -14.81
CA ASN A 31 -7.85 1.22 -13.79
C ASN A 31 -7.02 1.49 -12.52
N PHE A 32 -5.88 2.18 -12.60
CA PHE A 32 -5.06 2.54 -11.43
C PHE A 32 -5.85 3.42 -10.46
N LYS A 33 -6.47 4.50 -10.97
CA LYS A 33 -7.26 5.41 -10.13
C LYS A 33 -8.44 4.69 -9.47
N SER A 34 -9.17 3.87 -10.23
CA SER A 34 -10.28 3.08 -9.66
C SER A 34 -9.77 2.06 -8.63
N ASN A 35 -8.68 1.35 -8.91
CA ASN A 35 -8.08 0.40 -7.97
C ASN A 35 -7.62 1.07 -6.66
N VAL A 36 -7.08 2.29 -6.73
CA VAL A 36 -6.74 3.08 -5.54
C VAL A 36 -8.00 3.39 -4.73
N GLN A 37 -9.07 3.86 -5.40
CA GLN A 37 -10.33 4.19 -4.73
C GLN A 37 -10.98 2.96 -4.09
N ASP A 38 -11.00 1.83 -4.78
CA ASP A 38 -11.52 0.56 -4.28
C ASP A 38 -10.71 0.06 -3.08
N ALA A 39 -9.37 0.04 -3.21
CA ALA A 39 -8.47 -0.34 -2.12
C ALA A 39 -8.65 0.56 -0.89
N GLN A 40 -8.77 1.86 -1.09
CA GLN A 40 -8.97 2.82 0.00
C GLN A 40 -10.34 2.62 0.68
N SER A 41 -11.40 2.42 -0.10
CA SER A 41 -12.75 2.15 0.42
C SER A 41 -12.76 0.87 1.27
N LEU A 42 -12.16 -0.21 0.76
CA LEU A 42 -12.07 -1.48 1.45
C LEU A 42 -11.19 -1.39 2.71
N ALA A 43 -10.04 -0.73 2.64
CA ALA A 43 -9.19 -0.51 3.83
C ALA A 43 -9.93 0.27 4.92
N ASN A 44 -10.70 1.30 4.54
CA ASN A 44 -11.52 2.06 5.49
C ASN A 44 -12.63 1.20 6.11
N LYS A 45 -13.26 0.31 5.33
CA LYS A 45 -14.24 -0.66 5.83
C LYS A 45 -13.61 -1.61 6.84
N MET A 46 -12.45 -2.19 6.50
CA MET A 46 -11.70 -3.08 7.39
C MET A 46 -11.33 -2.39 8.70
N LEU A 47 -10.80 -1.17 8.65
CA LEU A 47 -10.44 -0.40 9.85
C LEU A 47 -11.64 -0.17 10.78
N LYS A 48 -12.84 0.04 10.22
CA LYS A 48 -14.08 0.16 11.01
C LYS A 48 -14.53 -1.17 11.61
N ASN A 49 -14.25 -2.30 10.94
CA ASN A 49 -14.66 -3.63 11.37
C ASN A 49 -13.72 -4.25 12.41
N ILE A 50 -12.42 -3.93 12.38
CA ILE A 50 -11.39 -4.49 13.27
C ILE A 50 -11.79 -4.43 14.76
N PRO A 51 -12.30 -3.31 15.32
CA PRO A 51 -12.69 -3.27 16.74
C PRO A 51 -13.76 -4.29 17.13
N ALA A 52 -14.72 -4.57 16.24
CA ALA A 52 -15.77 -5.56 16.49
C ALA A 52 -15.20 -6.98 16.49
N VAL A 53 -14.37 -7.32 15.49
CA VAL A 53 -13.68 -8.62 15.41
C VAL A 53 -12.71 -8.81 16.59
N HIS A 54 -11.98 -7.75 16.97
CA HIS A 54 -11.11 -7.78 18.14
C HIS A 54 -11.91 -8.08 19.41
N LYS A 55 -13.06 -7.45 19.60
CA LYS A 55 -13.93 -7.68 20.77
C LYS A 55 -14.47 -9.12 20.83
N SER A 56 -14.73 -9.76 19.69
CA SER A 56 -15.20 -11.16 19.70
C SER A 56 -14.06 -12.16 19.94
N CYS A 57 -12.83 -11.85 19.52
CA CYS A 57 -11.68 -12.71 19.75
C CYS A 57 -11.00 -12.53 21.11
N VAL A 58 -10.96 -11.31 21.65
CA VAL A 58 -10.18 -10.97 22.86
C VAL A 58 -11.07 -10.99 24.09
N ARG A 59 -10.76 -11.90 25.01
CA ARG A 59 -11.46 -12.01 26.31
C ARG A 59 -10.89 -11.02 27.31
N LYS A 60 -11.69 -10.63 28.30
CA LYS A 60 -11.27 -9.72 29.39
C LYS A 60 -10.07 -10.22 30.20
N THR A 61 -9.80 -11.52 30.15
CA THR A 61 -8.67 -12.16 30.84
C THR A 61 -7.35 -12.04 30.08
N PHE A 62 -7.34 -11.52 28.85
CA PHE A 62 -6.11 -11.30 28.10
C PHE A 62 -5.40 -10.04 28.62
N THR A 63 -4.07 -10.10 28.70
CA THR A 63 -3.26 -8.94 29.08
C THR A 63 -3.31 -7.88 27.98
N ASN A 64 -3.49 -6.62 28.39
CA ASN A 64 -3.30 -5.44 27.54
C ASN A 64 -2.02 -4.68 27.90
N ASP A 65 -1.21 -5.22 28.81
CA ASP A 65 0.06 -4.64 29.24
C ASP A 65 1.07 -4.64 28.08
N PRO A 66 1.57 -3.47 27.64
CA PRO A 66 2.47 -3.39 26.48
C PRO A 66 3.77 -4.18 26.66
N VAL A 67 4.31 -4.25 27.89
CA VAL A 67 5.57 -4.98 28.17
C VAL A 67 5.36 -6.47 27.99
N SER A 68 4.27 -7.01 28.55
CA SER A 68 3.89 -8.41 28.41
C SER A 68 3.60 -8.78 26.95
N LEU A 69 2.91 -7.90 26.21
CA LEU A 69 2.64 -8.13 24.78
C LEU A 69 3.91 -8.12 23.94
N GLU A 70 4.87 -7.23 24.22
CA GLU A 70 6.17 -7.22 23.53
C GLU A 70 7.00 -8.45 23.87
N TYR A 71 6.98 -8.90 25.13
CA TYR A 71 7.61 -10.16 25.53
C TYR A 71 6.98 -11.37 24.80
N ILE A 72 5.66 -11.43 24.68
CA ILE A 72 4.98 -12.48 23.91
C ILE A 72 5.34 -12.40 22.43
N ARG A 73 5.33 -11.19 21.85
CA ARG A 73 5.68 -10.96 20.43
C ARG A 73 7.09 -11.48 20.11
N THR A 74 8.06 -11.17 20.96
CA THR A 74 9.45 -11.61 20.82
C THR A 74 9.60 -13.12 21.03
N THR A 75 8.95 -13.67 22.06
CA THR A 75 8.97 -15.13 22.35
C THR A 75 8.38 -15.96 21.22
N LEU A 76 7.28 -15.49 20.61
CA LEU A 76 6.64 -16.13 19.47
C LEU A 76 7.31 -15.80 18.13
N ALA A 77 8.40 -15.02 18.14
CA ALA A 77 9.11 -14.55 16.96
C ALA A 77 8.18 -13.91 15.91
N ILE A 78 7.15 -13.19 16.35
CA ILE A 78 6.20 -12.53 15.45
C ILE A 78 6.93 -11.40 14.73
N PRO A 79 7.08 -11.48 13.40
CA PRO A 79 7.84 -10.48 12.65
C PRO A 79 7.09 -9.15 12.63
N SER A 80 7.84 -8.06 12.59
CA SER A 80 7.27 -6.73 12.37
C SER A 80 6.79 -6.59 10.93
N ALA A 81 5.67 -5.90 10.73
CA ALA A 81 5.19 -5.59 9.40
C ALA A 81 6.20 -4.69 8.64
N PRO A 82 6.33 -4.85 7.31
CA PRO A 82 7.18 -4.00 6.49
C PRO A 82 6.80 -2.51 6.64
N LYS A 83 7.80 -1.64 6.82
CA LYS A 83 7.60 -0.20 6.95
C LYS A 83 7.56 0.48 5.59
N LEU A 84 6.57 1.33 5.35
CA LEU A 84 6.55 2.21 4.18
C LEU A 84 7.60 3.32 4.33
N ALA A 85 8.07 3.85 3.21
CA ALA A 85 8.97 4.99 3.19
C ALA A 85 8.54 6.02 2.14
N PRO A 86 8.91 7.30 2.30
CA PRO A 86 8.65 8.33 1.29
C PRO A 86 9.23 7.93 -0.07
N ILE A 87 8.54 8.29 -1.15
CA ILE A 87 9.01 8.02 -2.51
C ILE A 87 10.25 8.89 -2.79
N SER A 88 11.29 8.26 -3.34
CA SER A 88 12.55 8.90 -3.73
C SER A 88 13.15 8.18 -4.93
N GLU A 89 14.31 8.65 -5.42
CA GLU A 89 15.05 7.98 -6.49
C GLU A 89 15.44 6.53 -6.15
N THR A 90 15.66 6.23 -4.86
CA THR A 90 16.06 4.92 -4.36
C THR A 90 14.91 4.13 -3.74
N HIS A 91 13.71 4.73 -3.63
CA HIS A 91 12.55 4.11 -3.02
C HIS A 91 11.28 4.39 -3.82
N THR A 92 10.86 3.42 -4.63
CA THR A 92 9.77 3.60 -5.59
C THR A 92 8.38 3.33 -4.99
N LEU A 93 7.33 3.79 -5.68
CA LEU A 93 5.95 3.42 -5.35
C LEU A 93 5.74 1.90 -5.39
N GLU A 94 6.31 1.21 -6.39
CA GLU A 94 6.24 -0.25 -6.51
C GLU A 94 6.83 -0.94 -5.27
N MET A 95 7.93 -0.43 -4.71
CA MET A 95 8.50 -0.95 -3.46
C MET A 95 7.53 -0.80 -2.29
N ASN A 96 6.82 0.32 -2.18
CA ASN A 96 5.77 0.48 -1.17
C ASN A 96 4.58 -0.45 -1.43
N LEU A 97 4.11 -0.60 -2.66
CA LEU A 97 3.02 -1.52 -2.99
C LEU A 97 3.39 -2.98 -2.69
N ARG A 98 4.65 -3.38 -2.92
CA ARG A 98 5.19 -4.67 -2.50
C ARG A 98 5.17 -4.81 -0.98
N ARG A 99 5.69 -3.83 -0.24
CA ARG A 99 5.68 -3.83 1.24
C ARG A 99 4.27 -3.88 1.84
N ILE A 100 3.29 -3.19 1.24
CA ILE A 100 1.88 -3.27 1.65
C ILE A 100 1.38 -4.71 1.45
N SER A 101 1.62 -5.29 0.28
CA SER A 101 1.23 -6.66 -0.05
C SER A 101 1.85 -7.69 0.92
N ASP A 102 3.14 -7.55 1.21
CA ASP A 102 3.86 -8.39 2.17
C ASP A 102 3.28 -8.27 3.59
N GLY A 103 2.92 -7.04 4.01
CA GLY A 103 2.27 -6.78 5.28
C GLY A 103 0.87 -7.40 5.39
N LEU A 104 0.05 -7.29 4.32
CA LEU A 104 -1.26 -7.92 4.26
C LEU A 104 -1.16 -9.44 4.37
N GLN A 105 -0.22 -10.06 3.62
CA GLN A 105 0.02 -11.50 3.70
C GLN A 105 0.51 -11.95 5.07
N LEU A 106 1.37 -11.17 5.72
CA LEU A 106 1.81 -11.43 7.08
C LEU A 106 0.61 -11.46 8.04
N HIS A 107 -0.21 -10.41 8.03
CA HIS A 107 -1.39 -10.34 8.89
C HIS A 107 -2.41 -11.44 8.59
N GLN A 108 -2.62 -11.78 7.32
CA GLN A 108 -3.49 -12.90 6.93
C GLN A 108 -3.01 -14.22 7.56
N ARG A 109 -1.71 -14.51 7.50
CA ARG A 109 -1.12 -15.73 8.10
C ARG A 109 -1.26 -15.74 9.62
N LEU A 110 -0.99 -14.62 10.29
CA LEU A 110 -1.13 -14.50 11.74
C LEU A 110 -2.60 -14.70 12.18
N LEU A 111 -3.54 -14.03 11.50
CA LEU A 111 -4.97 -14.15 11.81
C LEU A 111 -5.54 -15.53 11.48
N GLN A 112 -5.02 -16.22 10.48
CA GLN A 112 -5.35 -17.61 10.20
C GLN A 112 -4.93 -18.52 11.38
N GLY A 113 -3.72 -18.33 11.92
CA GLY A 113 -3.28 -19.04 13.12
C GLY A 113 -4.16 -18.75 14.35
N VAL A 114 -4.64 -17.51 14.52
CA VAL A 114 -5.60 -17.15 15.57
C VAL A 114 -6.95 -17.83 15.36
N LYS A 115 -7.47 -17.81 14.13
CA LYS A 115 -8.75 -18.43 13.75
C LYS A 115 -8.82 -19.92 14.10
N GLU A 116 -7.69 -20.62 14.00
CA GLU A 116 -7.58 -22.05 14.33
C GLU A 116 -7.56 -22.34 15.83
N LYS A 117 -7.30 -21.33 16.67
CA LYS A 117 -7.14 -21.49 18.13
C LYS A 117 -8.22 -20.79 18.95
N MET A 118 -8.93 -19.84 18.36
CA MET A 118 -9.90 -18.99 19.05
C MET A 118 -11.33 -19.25 18.58
N ASP A 119 -12.27 -19.10 19.50
CA ASP A 119 -13.71 -19.19 19.25
C ASP A 119 -14.28 -17.87 18.71
N CYS A 120 -13.68 -17.38 17.61
CA CYS A 120 -14.11 -16.17 16.90
C CYS A 120 -13.98 -16.34 15.37
N SER A 121 -13.96 -17.59 14.91
CA SER A 121 -13.78 -17.96 13.50
C SER A 121 -14.83 -17.34 12.56
N GLY A 122 -16.07 -17.18 13.06
CA GLY A 122 -17.16 -16.54 12.33
C GLY A 122 -16.84 -15.09 11.93
N ASP A 123 -16.33 -14.29 12.87
CA ASP A 123 -16.01 -12.86 12.62
C ASP A 123 -14.65 -12.66 11.93
N LEU A 124 -13.70 -13.57 12.16
CA LEU A 124 -12.40 -13.53 11.50
C LEU A 124 -12.48 -13.88 10.01
N THR A 125 -13.43 -14.73 9.60
CA THR A 125 -13.52 -15.19 8.20
C THR A 125 -13.80 -14.05 7.22
N PRO A 126 -14.77 -13.15 7.46
CA PRO A 126 -14.97 -11.96 6.64
C PRO A 126 -13.73 -11.06 6.59
N LEU A 127 -13.08 -10.81 7.72
CA LEU A 127 -11.89 -9.95 7.77
C LEU A 127 -10.72 -10.54 6.95
N LEU A 128 -10.52 -11.87 7.01
CA LEU A 128 -9.54 -12.57 6.19
C LEU A 128 -9.85 -12.47 4.69
N ALA A 129 -11.13 -12.55 4.32
CA ALA A 129 -11.56 -12.35 2.93
C ALA A 129 -11.30 -10.91 2.46
N GLU A 130 -11.61 -9.92 3.29
CA GLU A 130 -11.32 -8.50 3.01
C GLU A 130 -9.82 -8.24 2.85
N ILE A 131 -8.94 -8.86 3.66
CA ILE A 131 -7.48 -8.77 3.51
C ILE A 131 -7.05 -9.33 2.14
N SER A 132 -7.59 -10.48 1.74
CA SER A 132 -7.27 -11.11 0.45
C SER A 132 -7.73 -10.27 -0.75
N GLU A 133 -8.93 -9.68 -0.65
CA GLU A 133 -9.48 -8.78 -1.66
C GLU A 133 -8.66 -7.49 -1.76
N LEU A 134 -8.30 -6.88 -0.62
CA LEU A 134 -7.44 -5.71 -0.58
C LEU A 134 -6.09 -6.00 -1.25
N ASN A 135 -5.48 -7.14 -0.93
CA ASN A 135 -4.22 -7.54 -1.57
C ASN A 135 -4.36 -7.71 -3.08
N THR A 136 -5.52 -8.16 -3.57
CA THR A 136 -5.83 -8.23 -5.01
C THR A 136 -5.86 -6.83 -5.64
N HIS A 137 -6.48 -5.84 -4.99
CA HIS A 137 -6.42 -4.46 -5.48
C HIS A 137 -5.00 -3.90 -5.48
N ILE A 138 -4.21 -4.15 -4.42
CA ILE A 138 -2.79 -3.76 -4.38
C ILE A 138 -2.01 -4.35 -5.55
N ASN A 139 -2.22 -5.63 -5.87
CA ASN A 139 -1.53 -6.30 -6.98
C ASN A 139 -1.93 -5.73 -8.36
N LYS A 140 -3.15 -5.23 -8.54
CA LYS A 140 -3.57 -4.57 -9.77
C LYS A 140 -2.97 -3.16 -9.95
N MET A 141 -2.31 -2.62 -8.92
CA MET A 141 -1.64 -1.31 -8.94
C MET A 141 -0.12 -1.41 -9.13
N LYS A 142 0.45 -2.62 -9.02
CA LYS A 142 1.85 -2.92 -9.34
C LYS A 142 2.04 -2.95 -10.85
#